data_AF-A0A0X7K3G2-F1
#
_entry.id   AF-A0A0X7K3G2-F1
#
_cell.length_a   1.000
_cell.length_b   1.000
_cell.length_c   1.000
_cell.angle_alpha   90.00
_cell.angle_beta   90.00
_cell.angle_gamma   90.00
#
_symmetry.space_group_name_H-M   'P 1'
#
loop_
_entity.id
_entity.type
_entity.pdbx_description
1 polymer ?
#
loop_
_entity_poly.entity_id
_entity_poly.type
_entity_poly.pdbx_seq_one_letter_code
_entity_poly.pdbx_strand_id
1 'polypeptide(L)'
;MSPSESLSVEVETLRRLRRHRADRVERALSAAQRAQRTLLEQIAQAQQALEHTRLEEARQCAQLLSQHQGQVMTFKALKDWSAQERNLSAGTQREEDHLHALHEQKAQQAEHISSVQKQVSQCLREVEKLQELASLLTQEEA
;
A
#
# COMPACT_ATOMS: atom_id res chain seq x y z
N MET A 1 -31.65 -40.60 -15.61
CA MET A 1 -31.37 -39.31 -14.96
C MET A 1 -32.59 -38.45 -15.15
N SER A 2 -33.30 -38.20 -14.06
CA SER A 2 -34.43 -37.27 -14.07
C SER A 2 -33.88 -35.85 -14.25
N PRO A 3 -34.64 -34.93 -14.87
CA PRO A 3 -34.20 -33.54 -15.08
C PRO A 3 -33.77 -32.85 -13.76
N SER A 4 -34.35 -33.23 -12.62
CA SER A 4 -33.98 -32.75 -11.28
C SER A 4 -32.59 -33.20 -10.85
N GLU A 5 -32.20 -34.46 -11.10
CA GLU A 5 -30.86 -34.98 -10.78
C GLU A 5 -29.76 -34.26 -11.57
N SER A 6 -30.03 -33.92 -12.84
CA SER A 6 -29.10 -33.11 -13.64
C SER A 6 -28.94 -31.68 -13.09
N LEU A 7 -30.04 -31.05 -12.66
CA LEU A 7 -30.03 -29.70 -12.07
C LEU A 7 -29.25 -29.67 -10.75
N SER A 8 -29.40 -30.69 -9.90
CA SER A 8 -28.68 -30.82 -8.63
C SER A 8 -27.16 -30.94 -8.83
N VAL A 9 -26.72 -31.72 -9.82
CA VAL A 9 -25.30 -31.84 -10.19
C VAL A 9 -24.75 -30.53 -10.73
N GLU A 10 -25.49 -29.84 -11.61
CA GLU A 10 -25.07 -28.55 -12.15
C GLU A 10 -24.91 -27.48 -11.05
N VAL A 11 -25.84 -27.42 -10.10
CA VAL A 11 -25.79 -26.48 -8.97
C VAL A 11 -24.60 -26.77 -8.05
N GLU A 12 -24.28 -28.05 -7.79
CA GLU A 12 -23.08 -28.43 -7.05
C GLU A 12 -21.79 -28.01 -7.76
N THR A 13 -21.71 -28.18 -9.08
CA THR A 13 -20.53 -27.73 -9.84
C THR A 13 -20.37 -26.20 -9.81
N LEU A 14 -21.47 -25.45 -9.93
CA LEU A 14 -21.46 -23.99 -9.82
C LEU A 14 -21.04 -23.54 -8.42
N ARG A 15 -21.49 -24.23 -7.37
CA ARG A 15 -21.14 -23.93 -5.98
C ARG A 15 -19.63 -24.06 -5.75
N ARG A 16 -19.03 -25.15 -6.22
CA ARG A 16 -17.57 -25.37 -6.14
C ARG A 16 -16.79 -24.28 -6.89
N LEU A 17 -17.25 -23.93 -8.09
CA LEU A 17 -16.62 -22.88 -8.89
C LEU A 17 -16.67 -21.51 -8.19
N ARG A 18 -17.83 -21.13 -7.63
CA ARG A 18 -17.98 -19.85 -6.92
C ARG A 18 -17.21 -19.83 -5.61
N ARG A 19 -17.15 -20.96 -4.88
CA ARG A 19 -16.31 -21.11 -3.69
C ARG A 19 -14.84 -20.89 -4.03
N HIS A 20 -14.34 -21.56 -5.06
CA HIS A 20 -12.96 -21.37 -5.50
C HIS A 20 -12.65 -19.91 -5.91
N ARG A 21 -13.60 -19.22 -6.54
CA ARG A 21 -13.47 -17.78 -6.87
C ARG A 21 -13.40 -16.93 -5.60
N ALA A 22 -14.27 -17.17 -4.62
CA ALA A 22 -14.23 -16.49 -3.32
C ALA A 22 -12.87 -16.70 -2.63
N ASP A 23 -12.41 -17.95 -2.52
CA ASP A 23 -11.12 -18.28 -1.91
C ASP A 23 -9.93 -17.63 -2.64
N ARG A 24 -10.02 -17.43 -3.96
CA ARG A 24 -9.00 -16.71 -4.74
C ARG A 24 -8.99 -15.22 -4.41
N VAL A 25 -10.15 -14.58 -4.34
CA VAL A 25 -10.25 -13.14 -4.04
C VAL A 25 -9.87 -12.87 -2.59
N GLU A 26 -10.20 -13.76 -1.65
CA GLU A 26 -9.75 -13.67 -0.25
C GLU A 26 -8.23 -13.78 -0.10
N ARG A 27 -7.60 -14.67 -0.88
CA ARG A 27 -6.14 -14.75 -0.97
C ARG A 27 -5.53 -13.46 -1.53
N ALA A 28 -6.15 -12.88 -2.55
CA ALA A 28 -5.73 -11.59 -3.10
C ALA A 28 -5.85 -10.46 -2.06
N LEU A 29 -6.94 -10.43 -1.29
CA LEU A 29 -7.11 -9.45 -0.20
C LEU A 29 -6.02 -9.60 0.86
N SER A 30 -5.74 -10.83 1.27
CA SER A 30 -4.68 -11.14 2.25
C SER A 30 -3.31 -10.71 1.75
N ALA A 31 -3.00 -10.93 0.47
CA ALA A 31 -1.76 -10.47 -0.15
C ALA A 31 -1.67 -8.94 -0.19
N ALA A 32 -2.75 -8.25 -0.58
CA ALA A 32 -2.80 -6.79 -0.61
C ALA A 32 -2.62 -6.17 0.79
N GLN A 33 -3.19 -6.78 1.83
CA GLN A 33 -3.00 -6.37 3.22
C GLN A 33 -1.55 -6.57 3.70
N ARG A 34 -0.90 -7.67 3.32
CA ARG A 34 0.52 -7.89 3.63
C ARG A 34 1.40 -6.84 2.97
N ALA A 35 1.16 -6.55 1.69
CA ALA A 35 1.87 -5.49 0.97
C ALA A 35 1.68 -4.12 1.65
N GLN A 36 0.46 -3.81 2.13
CA GLN A 36 0.21 -2.59 2.89
C GLN A 36 1.01 -2.53 4.20
N ARG A 37 1.15 -3.64 4.94
CA ARG A 37 1.97 -3.68 6.16
C ARG A 37 3.43 -3.38 5.86
N THR A 38 3.99 -4.03 4.84
CA THR A 38 5.36 -3.77 4.38
C THR A 38 5.56 -2.31 3.96
N LEU A 39 4.58 -1.72 3.28
CA LEU A 39 4.64 -0.30 2.91
C LEU A 39 4.62 0.63 4.13
N LEU A 40 3.85 0.30 5.17
CA LEU A 40 3.84 1.08 6.42
C LEU A 40 5.19 1.00 7.15
N GLU A 41 5.84 -0.18 7.13
CA GLU A 41 7.19 -0.34 7.67
C GLU A 41 8.21 0.49 6.89
N GLN A 42 8.13 0.51 5.56
CA GLN A 42 8.97 1.35 4.71
C GLN A 42 8.77 2.85 4.98
N ILE A 43 7.52 3.30 5.14
CA ILE A 43 7.21 4.69 5.51
C ILE A 43 7.84 5.03 6.86
N ALA A 44 7.71 4.15 7.87
CA ALA A 44 8.30 4.38 9.19
C ALA A 44 9.84 4.47 9.11
N GLN A 45 10.48 3.62 8.31
CA GLN A 45 11.92 3.67 8.08
C GLN A 45 12.34 4.95 7.36
N ALA A 46 11.64 5.36 6.31
CA ALA A 46 11.90 6.59 5.58
C ALA A 46 11.73 7.84 6.46
N GLN A 47 10.74 7.84 7.36
CA GLN A 47 10.57 8.92 8.35
C GLN A 47 11.77 9.01 9.31
N GLN A 48 12.27 7.86 9.79
CA GLN A 48 13.45 7.83 10.65
C GLN A 48 14.71 8.30 9.90
N ALA A 49 14.87 7.88 8.65
CA ALA A 49 15.98 8.34 7.80
C ALA A 49 15.93 9.86 7.59
N LEU A 50 14.75 10.40 7.22
CA LEU A 50 14.55 11.83 7.05
C LEU A 50 14.88 12.64 8.32
N GLU A 51 14.41 12.20 9.48
CA GLU A 51 14.71 12.88 10.75
C GLU A 51 16.20 12.83 11.08
N HIS A 52 16.86 11.71 10.78
CA HIS A 52 18.31 11.62 10.93
C HIS A 52 19.04 12.60 10.00
N THR A 53 18.67 12.64 8.72
CA THR A 53 19.25 13.56 7.73
C THR A 53 19.02 15.03 8.11
N ARG A 54 17.83 15.39 8.62
CA ARG A 54 17.54 16.75 9.12
C ARG A 54 18.45 17.14 10.28
N LEU A 55 18.69 16.23 11.23
CA LEU A 55 19.59 16.48 12.34
C LEU A 55 21.05 16.64 11.88
N GLU A 56 21.48 15.84 10.91
CA GLU A 56 22.82 15.95 10.32
C GLU A 56 22.99 17.24 9.53
N GLU A 57 22.02 17.61 8.70
CA GLU A 57 21.99 18.89 7.98
C GLU A 57 22.08 20.05 8.97
N ALA A 58 21.24 20.07 10.01
CA ALA A 58 21.26 21.14 11.01
C ALA A 58 22.63 21.27 11.70
N ARG A 59 23.28 20.14 12.02
CA ARG A 59 24.64 20.14 12.58
C ARG A 59 25.68 20.70 11.60
N GLN A 60 25.64 20.27 10.35
CA GLN A 60 26.60 20.69 9.33
C GLN A 60 26.40 22.17 8.96
N CYS A 61 25.16 22.63 8.84
CA CYS A 61 24.82 24.03 8.66
C CYS A 61 25.30 24.90 9.83
N ALA A 62 25.11 24.45 11.08
CA ALA A 62 25.62 25.17 12.25
C ALA A 62 27.15 25.27 12.27
N GLN A 63 27.85 24.19 11.87
CA GLN A 63 29.31 24.18 11.73
C GLN A 63 29.77 25.16 10.65
N LEU A 64 29.18 25.12 9.45
CA LEU A 64 29.49 26.05 8.36
C LEU A 64 29.25 27.51 8.77
N LEU A 65 28.12 27.78 9.43
CA LEU A 65 27.81 29.11 9.95
C LEU A 65 28.89 29.58 10.94
N SER A 66 29.27 28.74 11.91
CA SER A 66 30.30 29.10 12.90
C SER A 66 31.67 29.40 12.27
N GLN A 67 32.01 28.75 11.15
CA GLN A 67 33.28 28.96 10.44
C GLN A 67 33.31 30.31 9.72
N HIS A 68 32.16 30.81 9.28
CA HIS A 68 32.04 32.01 8.46
C HIS A 68 31.49 33.23 9.21
N GLN A 69 30.93 33.03 10.40
CA GLN A 69 30.35 34.10 11.20
C GLN A 69 31.41 35.14 11.59
N GLY A 70 31.12 36.42 11.30
CA GLY A 70 32.00 37.54 11.64
C GLY A 70 33.25 37.68 10.75
N GLN A 71 33.40 36.86 9.70
CA GLN A 71 34.51 36.97 8.75
C GLN A 71 34.12 37.83 7.53
N VAL A 72 35.04 38.68 7.07
CA VAL A 72 34.90 39.38 5.79
C VAL A 72 35.23 38.39 4.68
N MET A 73 34.20 37.91 3.98
CA MET A 73 34.35 36.90 2.95
C MET A 73 34.51 37.52 1.57
N THR A 74 35.30 36.86 0.71
CA THR A 74 35.32 37.19 -0.72
C THR A 74 34.04 36.69 -1.39
N PHE A 75 33.67 37.32 -2.51
CA PHE A 75 32.50 36.89 -3.30
C PHE A 75 32.57 35.41 -3.71
N LYS A 76 33.77 34.91 -4.04
CA LYS A 76 33.98 33.50 -4.35
C LYS A 76 33.65 32.59 -3.16
N ALA A 77 34.14 32.94 -1.97
CA ALA A 77 33.90 32.16 -0.76
C ALA A 77 32.41 32.17 -0.35
N LEU A 78 31.68 33.26 -0.56
CA LEU A 78 30.22 33.31 -0.37
C LEU A 78 29.48 32.38 -1.35
N LYS A 79 29.91 32.33 -2.62
CA LYS A 79 29.32 31.42 -3.61
C LYS A 79 29.55 29.96 -3.23
N ASP A 80 30.76 29.63 -2.79
CA ASP A 80 31.12 28.27 -2.36
C ASP A 80 30.30 27.84 -1.13
N TRP A 81 30.13 28.73 -0.14
CA TRP A 81 29.25 28.49 1.01
C TRP A 81 27.79 28.25 0.57
N SER A 82 27.23 29.11 -0.30
CA SER A 82 25.87 28.93 -0.80
C SER A 82 25.67 27.61 -1.56
N ALA A 83 26.72 27.10 -2.23
CA ALA A 83 26.67 25.81 -2.90
C ALA A 83 26.71 24.65 -1.90
N GLN A 84 27.49 24.78 -0.82
CA GLN A 84 27.53 23.80 0.26
C GLN A 84 26.18 23.69 0.96
N GLU A 85 25.55 24.80 1.35
CA GLU A 85 24.21 24.79 1.97
C GLU A 85 23.16 24.11 1.07
N ARG A 86 23.14 24.46 -0.23
CA ARG A 86 22.23 23.81 -1.18
C ARG A 86 22.46 22.31 -1.30
N ASN A 87 23.72 21.86 -1.26
CA ASN A 87 24.02 20.44 -1.30
C ASN A 87 23.56 19.71 -0.03
N LEU A 88 23.64 20.36 1.13
CA LEU A 88 23.11 19.81 2.38
C LEU A 88 21.59 19.67 2.34
N SER A 89 20.90 20.74 1.95
CA SER A 89 19.43 20.73 1.84
C SER A 89 18.92 19.80 0.73
N ALA A 90 19.71 19.58 -0.33
CA ALA A 90 19.35 18.64 -1.39
C ALA A 90 19.26 17.19 -0.88
N GLY A 91 20.00 16.81 0.16
CA GLY A 91 19.89 15.50 0.80
C GLY A 91 18.53 15.32 1.48
N THR A 92 18.17 16.28 2.34
CA THR A 92 16.87 16.29 3.02
C THR A 92 15.71 16.35 2.03
N GLN A 93 15.81 17.16 0.97
CA GLN A 93 14.77 17.23 -0.05
C GLN A 93 14.52 15.86 -0.72
N ARG A 94 15.57 15.10 -1.02
CA ARG A 94 15.42 13.76 -1.64
C ARG A 94 14.70 12.78 -0.72
N GLU A 95 15.01 12.81 0.58
CA GLU A 95 14.33 11.95 1.57
C GLU A 95 12.87 12.37 1.76
N GLU A 96 12.58 13.68 1.73
CA GLU A 96 11.21 14.19 1.74
C GLU A 96 10.43 13.76 0.50
N ASP A 97 11.02 13.86 -0.70
CA ASP A 97 10.42 13.43 -1.96
C ASP A 97 10.16 11.92 -1.95
N HIS A 98 11.10 11.12 -1.43
CA HIS A 98 10.93 9.69 -1.28
C HIS A 98 9.77 9.35 -0.34
N LEU A 99 9.68 10.04 0.81
CA LEU A 99 8.59 9.85 1.76
C LEU A 99 7.23 10.22 1.16
N HIS A 100 7.16 11.30 0.35
CA HIS A 100 5.95 11.67 -0.37
C HIS A 100 5.52 10.57 -1.34
N ALA A 101 6.44 10.03 -2.15
CA ALA A 101 6.15 8.94 -3.07
C ALA A 101 5.59 7.69 -2.35
N LEU A 102 6.13 7.34 -1.18
CA LEU A 102 5.60 6.22 -0.38
C LEU A 102 4.18 6.50 0.15
N HIS A 103 3.88 7.75 0.52
CA HIS A 103 2.53 8.15 0.92
C HIS A 103 1.53 8.10 -0.24
N GLU A 104 1.93 8.50 -1.44
CA GLU A 104 1.11 8.34 -2.65
C GLU A 104 0.84 6.87 -2.96
N GLN A 105 1.86 6.02 -2.87
CA GLN A 105 1.70 4.56 -3.02
C GLN A 105 0.73 3.98 -1.98
N LYS A 106 0.74 4.50 -0.75
CA LYS A 106 -0.19 4.08 0.31
C LYS A 106 -1.63 4.44 -0.03
N ALA A 107 -1.87 5.61 -0.61
CA ALA A 107 -3.20 6.02 -1.05
C ALA A 107 -3.73 5.09 -2.15
N GLN A 108 -2.91 4.79 -3.16
CA GLN A 108 -3.25 3.85 -4.24
C GLN A 108 -3.52 2.43 -3.70
N GLN A 109 -2.70 1.97 -2.76
CA GLN A 109 -2.89 0.65 -2.13
C GLN A 109 -4.21 0.58 -1.35
N ALA A 110 -4.63 1.68 -0.70
CA ALA A 110 -5.90 1.74 0.01
C ALA A 110 -7.11 1.62 -0.93
N GLU A 111 -7.05 2.28 -2.10
CA GLU A 111 -8.07 2.14 -3.14
C GLU A 111 -8.12 0.70 -3.67
N HIS A 112 -6.95 0.10 -3.93
CA HIS A 112 -6.87 -1.28 -4.37
C HIS A 112 -7.48 -2.25 -3.36
N ILE A 113 -7.12 -2.13 -2.07
CA ILE A 113 -7.70 -2.96 -0.99
C ILE A 113 -9.21 -2.78 -0.93
N SER A 114 -9.72 -1.55 -1.03
CA SER A 114 -11.16 -1.29 -1.04
C SER A 114 -11.86 -1.98 -2.21
N SER A 115 -11.26 -1.95 -3.41
CA SER A 115 -11.77 -2.65 -4.57
C SER A 115 -11.81 -4.17 -4.36
N VAL A 116 -10.73 -4.76 -3.83
CA VAL A 116 -10.66 -6.20 -3.56
C VAL A 116 -11.65 -6.60 -2.47
N GLN A 117 -11.84 -5.80 -1.41
CA GLN A 117 -12.87 -6.04 -0.39
C GLN A 117 -14.28 -6.08 -0.99
N LYS A 118 -14.62 -5.16 -1.90
CA LYS A 118 -15.90 -5.18 -2.62
C LYS A 118 -16.08 -6.48 -3.41
N GLN A 119 -15.01 -6.95 -4.07
CA GLN A 119 -15.04 -8.22 -4.81
C GLN A 119 -15.23 -9.42 -3.87
N VAL A 120 -14.57 -9.45 -2.70
CA VAL A 120 -14.80 -10.50 -1.69
C VAL A 120 -16.27 -10.53 -1.28
N SER A 121 -16.84 -9.38 -0.92
CA SER A 121 -18.25 -9.30 -0.53
C SER A 121 -19.18 -9.77 -1.63
N GLN A 122 -18.90 -9.45 -2.90
CA GLN A 122 -19.69 -9.94 -4.03
C GLN A 122 -19.58 -11.46 -4.21
N CYS A 123 -18.37 -12.01 -4.17
CA CYS A 123 -18.16 -13.44 -4.32
C CYS A 123 -18.82 -14.24 -3.19
N LEU A 124 -18.77 -13.75 -1.94
CA LEU A 124 -19.44 -14.39 -0.82
C LEU A 124 -20.97 -14.42 -1.01
N ARG A 125 -21.57 -13.30 -1.42
CA ARG A 125 -23.01 -13.24 -1.74
C ARG A 125 -23.42 -14.21 -2.85
N GLU A 126 -22.56 -14.40 -3.86
CA GLU A 126 -22.83 -15.37 -4.93
C GLU A 126 -22.77 -16.82 -4.42
N VAL A 127 -21.88 -17.11 -3.48
CA VAL A 127 -21.80 -18.42 -2.83
C VAL A 127 -23.04 -18.68 -1.97
N GLU A 128 -23.46 -17.69 -1.17
CA GLU A 128 -24.68 -17.75 -0.36
C GLU A 128 -25.93 -18.03 -1.22
N LYS A 129 -26.11 -17.28 -2.32
CA LYS A 129 -27.23 -17.51 -3.26
C LYS A 129 -27.27 -18.94 -3.80
N LEU A 130 -26.11 -19.53 -4.11
CA LEU A 130 -26.06 -20.92 -4.60
C LEU A 130 -26.31 -21.95 -3.49
N GLN A 131 -25.96 -21.64 -2.24
CA GLN A 131 -26.32 -22.47 -1.09
C GLN A 131 -27.82 -22.47 -0.85
N GLU A 132 -28.46 -21.30 -0.94
CA GLU A 132 -29.92 -21.17 -0.85
C GLU A 132 -30.62 -21.93 -1.98
N LEU A 133 -30.19 -21.76 -3.24
CA LEU A 133 -30.75 -22.50 -4.38
C LEU A 133 -30.61 -24.01 -4.22
N ALA A 134 -29.44 -24.49 -3.75
CA ALA A 134 -29.24 -25.90 -3.47
C ALA A 134 -30.22 -26.41 -2.40
N SER A 135 -30.46 -25.63 -1.34
CA SER A 135 -31.41 -26.01 -0.28
C SER A 135 -32.86 -26.07 -0.77
N LEU A 136 -33.27 -25.15 -1.64
CA LEU A 136 -34.61 -25.15 -2.24
C LEU A 136 -34.82 -26.36 -3.13
N LEU A 137 -33.83 -26.71 -3.97
CA LEU A 137 -33.92 -27.91 -4.82
C LEU A 137 -34.04 -29.19 -3.99
N THR A 138 -33.31 -29.31 -2.88
CA THR A 138 -33.46 -30.46 -1.99
C THR A 138 -34.82 -30.54 -1.30
N GLN A 139 -35.50 -29.39 -1.11
CA GLN A 139 -36.86 -29.35 -0.55
C GLN A 139 -37.92 -29.70 -1.59
N GLU A 140 -37.71 -29.38 -2.87
CA GLU A 140 -38.61 -29.73 -3.97
C GLU A 140 -38.50 -31.21 -4.37
N GLU A 141 -37.34 -31.84 -4.14
CA GLU A 141 -37.10 -33.27 -4.39
C GLU A 141 -37.56 -34.19 -3.25
N ALA A 142 -37.91 -33.63 -2.08
CA ALA A 142 -38.38 -34.34 -0.88
C ALA A 142 -39.91 -34.44 -0.80
#